data_AF-A0A9W9W3V2-F1
#
_entry.id   AF-A0A9W9W3V2-F1
#
_cell.length_a   1.000
_cell.length_b   1.000
_cell.length_c   1.000
_cell.angle_alpha   90.00
_cell.angle_beta   90.00
_cell.angle_gamma   90.00
#
_symmetry.space_group_name_H-M   'P 1'
#
loop_
_entity.id
_entity.type
_entity.pdbx_description
1 polymer ?
#
loop_
_entity_poly.entity_id
_entity_poly.type
_entity_poly.pdbx_seq_one_letter_code
_entity_poly.pdbx_strand_id
1 'polypeptide(L)'
;MGWIIFENNKTSTTGRVDISDLKSDRIVEWQRRYFVLLFAIMGYLVPTVVCGLSHGDFLGGFVWAGCLGTAVQQQLTFCVNSVAHWVGDRPFTATKSARQSPWAITLLLMGEGYHNFHHEFPTDYRTGIRWYDVDPGKWMIAFLSFLGLATNLKRFPQNEINKSILQRKREKLENESQAVDWGGST
;
A
#
# COMPACT_ATOMS: atom_id res chain seq x y z
N MET A 1 3.13 5.71 13.98
CA MET A 1 2.30 5.67 15.20
C MET A 1 1.97 7.03 15.79
N GLY A 2 2.90 7.99 15.81
CA GLY A 2 2.62 9.32 16.40
C GLY A 2 1.33 9.98 15.92
N TRP A 3 0.99 9.86 14.64
CA TRP A 3 -0.24 10.42 14.04
C TRP A 3 -1.56 9.81 14.54
N ILE A 4 -1.52 8.65 15.22
CA ILE A 4 -2.69 8.00 15.85
C ILE A 4 -2.82 8.44 17.32
N ILE A 5 -1.69 8.67 17.98
CA ILE A 5 -1.63 8.95 19.43
C ILE A 5 -1.77 10.45 19.71
N PHE A 6 -1.20 11.28 18.84
CA PHE A 6 -1.15 12.73 19.01
C PHE A 6 -2.12 13.42 18.05
N GLU A 7 -2.84 14.41 18.57
CA GLU A 7 -3.74 15.23 17.78
C GLU A 7 -2.96 16.03 16.72
N ASN A 8 -3.45 16.01 15.49
CA ASN A 8 -2.83 16.69 14.37
C ASN A 8 -3.68 17.90 13.98
N ASN A 9 -3.24 19.10 14.36
CA ASN A 9 -3.94 20.38 14.12
C ASN A 9 -4.06 20.78 12.62
N LYS A 10 -3.71 19.88 11.70
CA LYS A 10 -3.78 20.08 10.23
C LYS A 10 -5.08 19.60 9.60
N THR A 11 -5.98 18.97 10.35
CA THR A 11 -7.26 18.45 9.81
C THR A 11 -8.21 19.54 9.30
N SER A 12 -8.02 20.80 9.73
CA SER A 12 -8.78 21.96 9.25
C SER A 12 -8.37 22.47 7.86
N THR A 13 -7.22 22.05 7.31
CA THR A 13 -6.70 22.54 6.02
C THR A 13 -6.83 21.56 4.86
N THR A 14 -7.22 20.32 5.12
CA THR A 14 -7.53 19.32 4.08
C THR A 14 -8.97 19.51 3.60
N GLY A 15 -9.15 19.85 2.32
CA GLY A 15 -10.48 19.99 1.71
C GLY A 15 -11.31 18.72 1.86
N ARG A 16 -12.64 18.86 1.88
CA ARG A 16 -13.56 17.70 1.95
C ARG A 16 -13.43 16.89 0.66
N VAL A 17 -13.15 15.60 0.80
CA VAL A 17 -13.15 14.62 -0.30
C VAL A 17 -14.58 14.10 -0.48
N ASP A 18 -15.01 13.93 -1.73
CA ASP A 18 -16.28 13.28 -2.02
C ASP A 18 -16.19 11.78 -1.66
N ILE A 19 -17.17 11.33 -0.88
CA ILE A 19 -17.30 9.95 -0.39
C ILE A 19 -18.71 9.39 -0.65
N SER A 20 -19.43 10.01 -1.59
CA SER A 20 -20.81 9.63 -1.94
C SER A 20 -20.89 8.20 -2.47
N ASP A 21 -19.87 7.74 -3.20
CA ASP A 21 -19.71 6.37 -3.69
C ASP A 21 -19.66 5.37 -2.52
N LEU A 22 -18.81 5.62 -1.52
CA LEU A 22 -18.66 4.76 -0.35
C LEU A 22 -19.95 4.68 0.48
N LYS A 23 -20.65 5.81 0.64
CA LYS A 23 -21.94 5.87 1.35
C LYS A 23 -23.08 5.17 0.62
N SER A 24 -22.98 5.08 -0.71
CA SER A 24 -23.99 4.41 -1.54
C SER A 24 -23.79 2.89 -1.56
N ASP A 25 -22.59 2.39 -1.25
CA ASP A 25 -22.29 0.97 -1.21
C ASP A 25 -22.82 0.30 0.07
N ARG A 26 -23.76 -0.63 -0.11
CA ARG A 26 -24.43 -1.33 0.99
C ARG A 26 -23.49 -2.24 1.80
N ILE A 27 -22.47 -2.81 1.17
CA ILE A 27 -21.51 -3.71 1.82
C ILE A 27 -20.56 -2.87 2.69
N VAL A 28 -20.08 -1.74 2.15
CA VAL A 28 -19.23 -0.79 2.89
C VAL A 28 -19.98 -0.25 4.10
N GLU A 29 -21.22 0.21 3.94
CA GLU A 29 -22.01 0.74 5.05
C GLU A 29 -22.41 -0.33 6.07
N TRP A 30 -22.66 -1.57 5.63
CA TRP A 30 -22.86 -2.71 6.54
C TRP A 30 -21.59 -2.98 7.37
N GLN A 31 -20.43 -3.05 6.72
CA GLN A 31 -19.15 -3.26 7.41
C GLN A 31 -18.86 -2.13 8.39
N ARG A 32 -19.13 -0.87 8.00
CA ARG A 32 -18.99 0.32 8.86
C ARG A 32 -19.89 0.22 10.10
N ARG A 33 -21.16 -0.17 9.93
CA ARG A 33 -22.13 -0.28 11.02
C ARG A 33 -21.76 -1.36 12.04
N TYR A 34 -21.21 -2.49 11.59
CA TYR A 34 -20.87 -3.63 12.44
C TYR A 34 -19.36 -3.76 12.70
N PHE A 35 -18.57 -2.72 12.43
CA PHE A 35 -17.11 -2.76 12.42
C PHE A 35 -16.52 -3.40 13.69
N VAL A 36 -16.91 -2.93 14.88
CA VAL A 36 -16.36 -3.43 16.15
C VAL A 36 -16.66 -4.92 16.34
N LEU A 37 -17.86 -5.36 15.99
CA LEU A 37 -18.27 -6.75 16.09
C LEU A 37 -17.48 -7.62 15.10
N LEU A 38 -17.39 -7.20 13.83
CA LEU A 38 -16.65 -7.91 12.79
C LEU A 38 -15.16 -8.00 13.13
N PHE A 39 -14.58 -6.91 13.64
CA PHE A 39 -13.20 -6.87 14.11
C PHE A 39 -12.96 -7.83 15.27
N ALA A 40 -13.83 -7.86 16.28
CA ALA A 40 -13.72 -8.79 17.40
C ALA A 40 -13.83 -10.26 16.95
N ILE A 41 -14.79 -10.55 16.06
CA ILE A 41 -15.02 -11.91 15.56
C ILE A 41 -13.85 -12.36 14.68
N MET A 42 -13.53 -11.61 13.63
CA MET A 42 -12.53 -12.01 12.65
C MET A 42 -11.10 -11.91 13.18
N GLY A 43 -10.82 -10.91 14.03
CA GLY A 43 -9.50 -10.67 14.60
C GLY A 43 -9.16 -11.57 15.78
N TYR A 44 -10.15 -12.04 16.56
CA TYR A 44 -9.88 -12.78 17.80
C TYR A 44 -10.65 -14.08 17.91
N LEU A 45 -11.97 -14.08 17.71
CA LEU A 45 -12.78 -15.29 17.90
C LEU A 45 -12.44 -16.38 16.88
N VAL A 46 -12.41 -16.04 15.59
CA VAL A 46 -12.10 -16.97 14.51
C VAL A 46 -10.72 -17.62 14.70
N PRO A 47 -9.61 -16.88 14.88
CA PRO A 47 -8.31 -17.53 15.10
C PRO A 47 -8.29 -18.40 16.36
N THR A 48 -8.93 -17.96 17.45
CA THR A 48 -9.08 -18.75 18.69
C THR A 48 -9.75 -20.09 18.44
N VAL A 49 -10.90 -20.08 17.76
CA VAL A 49 -11.69 -21.30 17.50
C VAL A 49 -10.98 -22.18 16.48
N VAL A 50 -10.39 -21.62 15.43
CA VAL A 50 -9.66 -22.39 14.42
C VAL A 50 -8.50 -23.15 15.06
N CYS A 51 -7.64 -22.48 15.84
CA CYS A 51 -6.53 -23.15 16.55
C CYS A 51 -7.03 -24.14 17.61
N GLY A 52 -8.10 -23.78 18.34
CA GLY A 52 -8.71 -24.67 19.33
C GLY A 52 -9.25 -25.97 18.73
N LEU A 53 -9.94 -25.89 17.59
CA LEU A 53 -10.51 -27.07 16.93
C LEU A 53 -9.47 -27.89 16.16
N SER A 54 -8.46 -27.24 15.57
CA SER A 54 -7.44 -27.94 14.75
C SER A 54 -6.27 -28.49 15.56
N HIS A 55 -5.86 -27.81 16.63
CA HIS A 55 -4.66 -28.16 17.41
C HIS A 55 -4.96 -28.37 18.91
N GLY A 56 -6.21 -28.23 19.34
CA GLY A 56 -6.59 -28.35 20.76
C GLY A 56 -6.19 -27.14 21.63
N ASP A 57 -5.71 -26.05 21.02
CA ASP A 57 -5.14 -24.91 21.73
C ASP A 57 -5.90 -23.60 21.46
N PHE A 58 -6.97 -23.38 22.23
CA PHE A 58 -7.75 -22.15 22.16
C PHE A 58 -6.96 -20.94 22.65
N LEU A 59 -6.22 -21.10 23.76
CA LEU A 59 -5.49 -19.97 24.36
C LEU A 59 -4.37 -19.51 23.43
N GLY A 60 -3.63 -20.44 22.83
CA GLY A 60 -2.61 -20.11 21.83
C GLY A 60 -3.21 -19.45 20.59
N GLY A 61 -4.37 -19.90 20.13
CA GLY A 61 -5.11 -19.23 19.06
C GLY A 61 -5.46 -17.78 19.38
N PHE A 62 -5.97 -17.52 20.59
CA PHE A 62 -6.29 -16.16 21.04
C PHE A 62 -5.05 -15.27 21.15
N VAL A 63 -3.99 -15.76 21.80
CA VAL A 63 -2.79 -14.97 22.09
C VAL A 63 -1.92 -14.77 20.85
N TRP A 64 -1.58 -15.84 20.15
CA TRP A 64 -0.63 -15.79 19.04
C TRP A 64 -1.29 -15.36 17.73
N ALA A 65 -2.36 -16.05 17.32
CA ALA A 65 -3.01 -15.74 16.05
C ALA A 65 -3.90 -14.50 16.15
N GLY A 66 -4.62 -14.32 17.27
CA GLY A 66 -5.47 -13.16 17.50
C GLY A 66 -4.67 -11.90 17.88
N CYS A 67 -4.17 -11.85 19.11
CA CYS A 67 -3.51 -10.65 19.65
C CYS A 67 -2.21 -10.31 18.92
N LEU A 68 -1.24 -11.23 18.89
CA LEU A 68 0.05 -10.95 18.24
C LEU A 68 -0.10 -10.81 16.73
N GLY A 69 -0.86 -11.69 16.08
CA GLY A 69 -1.14 -11.59 14.64
C GLY A 69 -1.73 -10.24 14.24
N THR A 70 -2.74 -9.77 14.96
CA THR A 70 -3.32 -8.43 14.74
C THR A 70 -2.30 -7.32 14.98
N ALA A 71 -1.50 -7.40 16.04
CA ALA A 71 -0.47 -6.41 16.33
C ALA A 71 0.60 -6.36 15.23
N VAL A 72 1.07 -7.50 14.74
CA VAL A 72 2.06 -7.59 13.65
C VAL A 72 1.47 -7.03 12.36
N GLN A 73 0.25 -7.42 11.99
CA GLN A 73 -0.45 -6.89 10.81
C GLN A 73 -0.55 -5.36 10.88
N GLN A 74 -0.93 -4.82 12.04
CA GLN A 74 -1.02 -3.39 12.27
C GLN A 74 0.34 -2.69 12.09
N GLN A 75 1.43 -3.26 12.62
CA GLN A 75 2.77 -2.68 12.44
C GLN A 75 3.20 -2.70 10.98
N LEU A 76 2.96 -3.80 10.24
CA LEU A 76 3.26 -3.89 8.81
C LEU A 76 2.51 -2.81 8.02
N THR A 77 1.23 -2.59 8.30
CA THR A 77 0.46 -1.50 7.68
C THR A 77 1.08 -0.12 7.97
N PHE A 78 1.55 0.13 9.19
CA PHE A 78 2.19 1.41 9.52
C PHE A 78 3.61 1.56 8.98
N CYS A 79 4.30 0.45 8.70
CA CYS A 79 5.55 0.46 7.97
C CYS A 79 5.37 1.00 6.54
N VAL A 80 4.22 0.81 5.90
CA VAL A 80 3.92 1.45 4.60
C VAL A 80 4.02 2.97 4.72
N ASN A 81 3.36 3.56 5.73
CA ASN A 81 3.37 5.00 5.97
C ASN A 81 4.71 5.57 6.46
N SER A 82 5.72 4.73 6.72
CA SER A 82 7.03 5.15 7.21
C SER A 82 8.16 4.63 6.33
N VAL A 83 8.43 3.32 6.37
CA VAL A 83 9.48 2.64 5.59
C VAL A 83 9.29 2.88 4.08
N ALA A 84 8.08 2.75 3.54
CA ALA A 84 7.85 2.94 2.11
C ALA A 84 7.97 4.41 1.65
N HIS A 85 8.06 5.36 2.58
CA HIS A 85 8.36 6.76 2.31
C HIS A 85 9.83 7.14 2.57
N TRP A 86 10.64 6.22 3.10
CA TRP A 86 12.02 6.50 3.49
C TRP A 86 13.05 5.61 2.80
N VAL A 87 12.73 4.35 2.55
CA VAL A 87 13.67 3.35 2.01
C VAL A 87 13.31 2.98 0.57
N GLY A 88 14.29 3.15 -0.33
CA GLY A 88 14.14 2.82 -1.75
C GLY A 88 14.52 3.98 -2.69
N ASP A 89 14.27 3.78 -3.99
CA ASP A 89 14.46 4.78 -5.04
C ASP A 89 13.12 5.46 -5.40
N ARG A 90 13.16 6.49 -6.24
CA ARG A 90 12.00 7.22 -6.76
C ARG A 90 12.04 7.24 -8.29
N PRO A 91 11.69 6.12 -8.96
CA PRO A 91 11.83 5.98 -10.41
C PRO A 91 10.75 6.69 -11.23
N PHE A 92 9.60 7.04 -10.64
CA PHE A 92 8.47 7.67 -11.35
C PHE A 92 8.35 9.16 -11.05
N THR A 93 8.46 9.55 -9.78
CA THR A 93 8.35 10.95 -9.37
C THR A 93 9.23 11.26 -8.16
N ALA A 94 9.87 12.43 -8.16
CA ALA A 94 10.65 12.92 -7.02
C ALA A 94 9.89 13.94 -6.15
N THR A 95 8.72 14.42 -6.59
CA THR A 95 7.94 15.42 -5.84
C THR A 95 7.27 14.84 -4.60
N LYS A 96 7.08 13.52 -4.57
CA LYS A 96 6.50 12.77 -3.45
C LYS A 96 7.60 12.06 -2.66
N SER A 97 7.35 11.88 -1.36
CA SER A 97 8.27 11.13 -0.48
C SER A 97 8.20 9.63 -0.69
N ALA A 98 7.08 9.11 -1.23
CA ALA A 98 6.88 7.69 -1.49
C ALA A 98 8.00 7.10 -2.36
N ARG A 99 8.47 5.92 -2.01
CA ARG A 99 9.62 5.25 -2.61
C ARG A 99 9.25 3.87 -3.16
N GLN A 100 10.07 3.39 -4.07
CA GLN A 100 10.08 2.02 -4.54
C GLN A 100 11.05 1.23 -3.66
N SER A 101 10.53 0.54 -2.66
CA SER A 101 11.34 -0.23 -1.71
C SER A 101 11.94 -1.50 -2.34
N PRO A 102 13.04 -2.04 -1.79
CA PRO A 102 13.59 -3.33 -2.19
C PRO A 102 12.56 -4.47 -2.09
N TRP A 103 12.78 -5.54 -2.86
CA TRP A 103 11.84 -6.66 -2.97
C TRP A 103 11.53 -7.34 -1.63
N ALA A 104 12.52 -7.44 -0.72
CA ALA A 104 12.33 -8.07 0.58
C ALA A 104 11.38 -7.27 1.48
N ILE A 105 11.51 -5.93 1.52
CA ILE A 105 10.58 -5.05 2.23
C ILE A 105 9.21 -5.12 1.56
N THR A 106 9.17 -5.10 0.23
CA THR A 106 7.93 -5.15 -0.54
C THR A 106 7.14 -6.45 -0.27
N LEU A 107 7.83 -7.59 -0.13
CA LEU A 107 7.21 -8.86 0.25
C LEU A 107 6.58 -8.79 1.65
N LEU A 108 7.29 -8.21 2.63
CA LEU A 108 6.76 -8.03 3.99
C LEU A 108 5.53 -7.11 4.02
N LEU A 109 5.51 -6.11 3.14
CA LEU A 109 4.40 -5.16 3.00
C LEU A 109 3.33 -5.65 2.00
N MET A 110 3.37 -6.93 1.60
CA MET A 110 2.39 -7.54 0.68
C MET A 110 2.20 -6.78 -0.65
N GLY A 111 3.28 -6.21 -1.21
CA GLY A 111 3.26 -5.45 -2.45
C GLY A 111 3.27 -3.93 -2.28
N GLU A 112 2.87 -3.42 -1.12
CA GLU A 112 2.77 -1.98 -0.85
C GLU A 112 4.13 -1.25 -0.81
N GLY A 113 5.24 -1.99 -0.88
CA GLY A 113 6.59 -1.42 -1.03
C GLY A 113 6.83 -0.75 -2.38
N TYR A 114 6.00 -1.00 -3.39
CA TYR A 114 6.05 -0.29 -4.68
C TYR A 114 5.33 1.07 -4.63
N HIS A 115 5.62 1.83 -3.58
CA HIS A 115 4.83 2.97 -3.16
C HIS A 115 5.04 4.21 -4.03
N ASN A 116 6.21 4.36 -4.66
CA ASN A 116 6.44 5.46 -5.62
C ASN A 116 5.55 5.33 -6.85
N PHE A 117 5.34 4.10 -7.36
CA PHE A 117 4.39 3.85 -8.44
C PHE A 117 2.95 4.12 -7.98
N HIS A 118 2.55 3.53 -6.85
CA HIS A 118 1.20 3.68 -6.31
C HIS A 118 0.81 5.15 -6.10
N HIS A 119 1.72 5.97 -5.58
CA HIS A 119 1.49 7.41 -5.40
C HIS A 119 1.44 8.19 -6.71
N GLU A 120 2.15 7.75 -7.75
CA GLU A 120 2.14 8.43 -9.05
C GLU A 120 0.92 8.05 -9.89
N PHE A 121 0.48 6.80 -9.80
CA PHE A 121 -0.59 6.21 -10.60
C PHE A 121 -1.68 5.60 -9.70
N PRO A 122 -2.39 6.40 -8.88
CA PRO A 122 -3.23 5.90 -7.78
C PRO A 122 -4.48 5.14 -8.25
N THR A 123 -4.85 5.23 -9.53
CA THR A 123 -5.99 4.48 -10.09
C THR A 123 -5.58 3.19 -10.79
N ASP A 124 -4.28 2.85 -10.90
CA ASP A 124 -3.86 1.52 -11.34
C ASP A 124 -4.20 0.51 -10.24
N TYR A 125 -4.80 -0.62 -10.60
CA TYR A 125 -5.09 -1.66 -9.61
C TYR A 125 -3.82 -2.37 -9.09
N ARG A 126 -2.67 -2.18 -9.76
CA ARG A 126 -1.37 -2.75 -9.38
C ARG A 126 -0.59 -1.76 -8.53
N THR A 127 0.16 -2.26 -7.56
CA THR A 127 1.24 -1.48 -6.95
C THR A 127 2.57 -1.77 -7.65
N GLY A 128 2.79 -3.02 -8.09
CA GLY A 128 3.95 -3.42 -8.90
C GLY A 128 3.63 -3.57 -10.39
N ILE A 129 4.29 -2.78 -11.25
CA ILE A 129 3.99 -2.73 -12.69
C ILE A 129 4.38 -3.99 -13.46
N ARG A 130 5.49 -4.65 -13.08
CA ARG A 130 6.00 -5.82 -13.80
C ARG A 130 5.25 -7.06 -13.35
N TRP A 131 5.14 -8.05 -14.22
CA TRP A 131 4.43 -9.29 -13.88
C TRP A 131 5.08 -10.02 -12.68
N TYR A 132 6.40 -9.95 -12.57
CA TYR A 132 7.22 -10.55 -11.51
C TYR A 132 7.45 -9.63 -10.30
N ASP A 133 6.99 -8.38 -10.33
CA ASP A 133 7.03 -7.51 -9.16
C ASP A 133 6.14 -8.17 -8.08
N VAL A 134 6.70 -8.37 -6.87
CA VAL A 134 6.06 -9.07 -5.75
C VAL A 134 4.88 -8.26 -5.25
N ASP A 135 3.70 -8.61 -5.74
CA ASP A 135 2.45 -7.91 -5.45
C ASP A 135 1.32 -8.96 -5.38
N PRO A 136 1.16 -9.60 -4.22
CA PRO A 136 0.10 -10.59 -3.98
C PRO A 136 -1.31 -10.01 -4.26
N GLY A 137 -1.52 -8.73 -4.00
CA GLY A 137 -2.78 -8.03 -4.29
C GLY A 137 -3.10 -8.03 -5.79
N LYS A 138 -2.14 -7.63 -6.63
CA LYS A 138 -2.25 -7.70 -8.10
C LYS A 138 -2.58 -9.11 -8.57
N TRP A 139 -1.89 -10.12 -8.06
CA TRP A 139 -2.10 -11.50 -8.50
C TRP A 139 -3.48 -12.01 -8.07
N MET A 140 -3.90 -11.70 -6.84
CA MET A 140 -5.24 -12.04 -6.35
C MET A 140 -6.33 -11.37 -7.20
N ILE A 141 -6.23 -10.06 -7.45
CA ILE A 141 -7.21 -9.33 -8.27
C ILE A 141 -7.22 -9.84 -9.72
N ALA A 142 -6.05 -10.14 -10.29
CA ALA A 142 -5.97 -10.71 -11.64
C ALA A 142 -6.61 -12.10 -11.71
N PHE A 143 -6.41 -12.94 -10.68
CA PHE A 143 -7.05 -14.25 -10.58
C PHE A 143 -8.58 -14.12 -10.42
N LEU A 144 -9.06 -13.22 -9.56
CA LEU A 144 -10.49 -12.94 -9.42
C LEU A 144 -11.08 -12.41 -10.72
N SER A 145 -10.32 -11.62 -11.49
CA SER A 145 -10.76 -11.13 -12.79
C SER A 145 -10.85 -12.24 -13.83
N PHE A 146 -9.90 -13.17 -13.82
CA PHE A 146 -9.95 -14.37 -14.64
C PHE A 146 -11.20 -15.22 -14.34
N LEU A 147 -11.61 -15.31 -13.07
CA LEU A 147 -12.85 -15.97 -12.66
C LEU A 147 -14.14 -15.16 -12.92
N GLY A 148 -14.03 -13.93 -13.44
CA GLY A 148 -15.18 -13.03 -13.65
C GLY A 148 -15.72 -12.36 -12.39
N LEU A 149 -15.04 -12.51 -11.25
CA LEU A 149 -15.41 -11.89 -9.96
C LEU A 149 -14.92 -10.45 -9.81
N ALA A 150 -13.91 -10.05 -10.60
CA ALA A 150 -13.44 -8.67 -10.69
C ALA A 150 -13.47 -8.19 -12.15
N THR A 151 -14.10 -7.04 -12.38
CA THR A 151 -14.23 -6.43 -13.71
C THR A 151 -13.72 -5.00 -13.68
N ASN A 152 -13.55 -4.38 -14.86
CA ASN A 152 -13.12 -2.99 -15.01
C ASN A 152 -11.78 -2.67 -14.32
N LEU A 153 -10.82 -3.60 -14.37
CA LEU A 153 -9.48 -3.39 -13.83
C LEU A 153 -8.80 -2.23 -14.56
N LYS A 154 -8.54 -1.15 -13.83
CA LYS A 154 -7.88 0.04 -14.36
C LYS A 154 -6.37 -0.16 -14.40
N ARG A 155 -5.76 0.09 -15.55
CA ARG A 155 -4.31 0.12 -15.75
C ARG A 155 -3.93 1.40 -16.45
N PHE A 156 -2.86 2.05 -16.01
CA PHE A 156 -2.33 3.19 -16.77
C PHE A 156 -1.72 2.71 -18.09
N PRO A 157 -1.91 3.48 -19.18
CA PRO A 157 -1.24 3.21 -20.45
C PRO A 157 0.28 3.17 -20.29
N GLN A 158 0.94 2.20 -20.95
CA GLN A 158 2.39 2.01 -20.81
C GLN A 158 3.21 3.23 -21.27
N ASN A 159 2.70 3.99 -22.24
CA ASN A 159 3.33 5.22 -22.70
C ASN A 159 3.36 6.29 -21.58
N GLU A 160 2.31 6.43 -20.77
CA GLU A 160 2.28 7.38 -19.64
C GLU A 160 3.26 6.97 -18.54
N ILE A 161 3.32 5.68 -18.22
CA ILE A 161 4.30 5.14 -17.27
C ILE A 161 5.73 5.40 -17.77
N ASN A 162 5.99 5.14 -19.06
CA ASN A 162 7.30 5.38 -19.67
C ASN A 162 7.67 6.87 -19.69
N LYS A 163 6.72 7.76 -19.96
CA LYS A 163 6.93 9.21 -19.89
C LYS A 163 7.39 9.64 -18.50
N SER A 164 6.71 9.18 -17.44
CA SER A 164 7.10 9.45 -16.05
C SER A 164 8.52 8.98 -15.74
N ILE A 165 8.88 7.75 -16.12
CA ILE A 165 10.24 7.22 -15.96
C ILE A 165 11.28 8.07 -16.72
N LEU A 166 10.98 8.43 -17.97
CA LEU A 166 11.88 9.23 -18.80
C LEU A 166 12.07 10.65 -18.24
N GLN A 167 10.99 11.29 -17.79
CA GLN A 167 11.06 12.58 -17.12
C GLN A 167 11.94 12.51 -15.88
N ARG A 168 11.74 11.49 -15.04
CA ARG A 168 12.57 11.31 -13.84
C ARG A 168 14.04 11.06 -14.17
N LYS A 169 14.33 10.31 -15.24
CA LYS A 169 15.71 10.11 -15.73
C LYS A 169 16.34 11.42 -16.20
N ARG A 170 15.61 12.24 -16.96
CA ARG A 170 16.08 13.57 -17.38
C ARG A 170 16.40 14.45 -16.17
N GLU A 171 15.50 14.53 -15.21
CA GLU A 171 15.72 15.29 -13.98
C GLU A 171 16.94 14.80 -13.19
N LYS A 172 17.19 13.47 -13.11
CA LYS A 172 18.42 12.94 -12.49
C LYS A 172 19.67 13.38 -13.25
N LEU A 173 19.66 13.24 -14.57
CA LEU A 173 20.79 13.62 -15.44
C LEU A 173 21.08 15.12 -15.39
N GLU A 174 20.05 15.96 -15.38
CA GLU A 174 20.19 17.42 -15.26
C GLU A 174 20.83 17.80 -13.92
N ASN A 175 20.38 17.19 -12.82
CA ASN A 175 20.97 17.41 -11.49
C ASN A 175 22.43 16.95 -11.42
N GLU A 176 22.75 15.80 -12.02
CA GLU A 176 24.13 15.29 -12.12
C GLU A 176 24.99 16.23 -12.98
N SER A 177 24.49 16.67 -14.13
CA SER A 177 25.17 17.60 -15.03
C SER A 177 25.46 18.95 -14.37
N GLN A 178 24.58 19.45 -13.51
CA GLN A 178 24.80 20.70 -12.76
C GLN A 178 25.88 20.56 -11.67
N ALA A 179 26.10 19.34 -11.16
CA ALA A 179 27.13 19.06 -10.17
C ALA A 179 28.52 18.83 -10.80
N VAL A 180 28.60 18.67 -12.12
CA VAL A 180 29.85 18.48 -12.85
C VAL A 180 30.48 19.84 -13.17
N ASP A 181 31.76 20.00 -12.84
CA ASP A 181 32.59 21.09 -13.37
C ASP A 181 32.98 20.74 -14.81
N TRP A 182 32.41 21.48 -15.76
CA TRP A 182 32.67 21.28 -17.19
C TRP A 182 33.97 21.95 -17.67
N GLY A 183 34.66 22.70 -16.80
CA GLY A 183 35.80 23.53 -17.16
C GLY A 183 35.40 24.76 -17.98
N GLY A 184 36.24 25.80 -17.96
CA GLY A 184 36.06 26.98 -18.81
C GLY A 184 36.54 26.69 -20.24
N SER A 185 35.75 27.06 -21.25
CA SER A 185 36.26 27.22 -22.61
C SER A 185 37.28 28.36 -22.60
N THR A 186 38.57 28.01 -22.58
CA THR A 186 39.69 28.93 -22.81
C THR A 186 39.62 29.53 -24.20
#